data_AF-J4C2N8-F1
#
_entry.id   AF-J4C2N8-F1
#
_cell.length_a   1.000
_cell.length_b   1.000
_cell.length_c   1.000
_cell.angle_alpha   90.00
_cell.angle_beta   90.00
_cell.angle_gamma   90.00
#
_symmetry.space_group_name_H-M   'P 1'
#
loop_
_entity.id
_entity.type
_entity.pdbx_description
1 polymer ?
#
loop_
_entity_poly.entity_id
_entity_poly.type
_entity_poly.pdbx_seq_one_letter_code
_entity_poly.pdbx_strand_id
1 'polypeptide(L)'
;MDEIQPQNEIYGMTKAWSRYNDYLYSIINQLLSLTYAHKYFGSNETCEVLKNIYGILKEEIEHLKQLQGELNNTNIRYIEEKRNFNFEKISKIIGEILDSKNKIEEVSVEESKSTFQELCPISRNTIIQPVTQKKNRGAISCPVIGCKKRVAKEYLHRDLELGYFRKKKQFRKSVENINNNLIKPFILV
;
A
#
# COMPACT_ATOMS: atom_id res chain seq x y z
N MET A 1 43.06 10.45 17.26
CA MET A 1 41.95 9.53 17.51
C MET A 1 40.97 10.32 18.36
N ASP A 2 39.91 10.80 17.73
CA ASP A 2 38.89 11.58 18.45
C ASP A 2 38.18 10.65 19.42
N GLU A 3 38.26 10.97 20.72
CA GLU A 3 37.48 10.30 21.75
C GLU A 3 35.99 10.50 21.42
N ILE A 4 35.34 9.44 20.95
CA ILE A 4 33.90 9.45 20.76
C ILE A 4 33.28 9.63 22.14
N GLN A 5 32.76 10.83 22.41
CA GLN A 5 32.13 11.12 23.68
C GLN A 5 30.89 10.21 23.84
N PRO A 6 30.77 9.46 24.96
CA PRO A 6 29.64 8.55 25.20
C PRO A 6 28.26 9.20 25.05
N GLN A 7 28.18 10.51 25.28
CA GLN A 7 26.95 11.31 25.10
C GLN A 7 26.49 11.36 23.64
N ASN A 8 27.42 11.41 22.67
CA ASN A 8 27.11 11.41 21.25
C ASN A 8 26.60 10.05 20.78
N GLU A 9 27.10 8.96 21.35
CA GLU A 9 26.62 7.60 21.07
C GLU A 9 25.21 7.39 21.61
N ILE A 10 24.96 7.76 22.88
CA ILE A 10 23.64 7.65 23.49
C ILE A 10 22.60 8.47 22.71
N TYR A 11 22.93 9.71 22.33
CA TYR A 11 22.07 10.55 21.50
C TYR A 11 21.81 9.92 20.12
N GLY A 12 22.85 9.35 19.49
CA GLY A 12 22.73 8.62 18.23
C GLY A 12 21.77 7.43 18.33
N MET A 13 21.90 6.63 19.39
CA MET A 13 21.03 5.49 19.67
C MET A 13 19.58 5.90 19.93
N THR A 14 19.34 6.94 20.74
CA THR A 14 17.98 7.46 20.97
C THR A 14 17.33 7.95 19.68
N LYS A 15 18.08 8.66 18.84
CA LYS A 15 17.58 9.14 17.54
C LYS A 15 17.29 8.00 16.56
N ALA A 16 18.14 6.97 16.55
CA ALA A 16 17.89 5.76 15.76
C ALA A 16 16.63 5.03 16.23
N TRP A 17 16.44 4.93 17.55
CA TRP A 17 15.26 4.31 18.16
C TRP A 17 13.95 5.02 17.81
N SER A 18 13.94 6.36 17.89
CA SER A 18 12.76 7.15 17.52
C SER A 18 12.41 6.99 16.04
N ARG A 19 13.42 6.96 15.15
CA ARG A 19 13.21 6.68 13.71
C ARG A 19 12.66 5.29 13.47
N TYR A 20 13.11 4.30 14.24
CA TYR A 20 12.61 2.94 14.16
C TYR A 20 11.13 2.86 14.57
N ASN A 21 10.74 3.55 15.65
CA ASN A 21 9.34 3.67 16.05
C ASN A 21 8.48 4.31 14.94
N ASP A 22 8.93 5.44 14.37
CA ASP A 22 8.25 6.08 13.24
C ASP A 22 8.09 5.15 12.04
N TYR A 23 9.12 4.34 11.76
CA TYR A 23 9.09 3.34 10.71
C TYR A 23 8.04 2.25 10.98
N LEU A 24 7.99 1.68 12.19
CA LEU A 24 6.96 0.72 12.59
C LEU A 24 5.55 1.29 12.40
N TYR A 25 5.31 2.52 12.87
CA TYR A 25 4.02 3.18 12.69
C TYR A 25 3.65 3.40 11.22
N SER A 26 4.63 3.78 10.40
CA SER A 26 4.44 3.97 8.96
C SER A 26 4.03 2.66 8.28
N ILE A 27 4.74 1.56 8.56
CA ILE A 27 4.40 0.25 8.01
C ILE A 27 2.99 -0.17 8.43
N ILE A 28 2.63 -0.03 9.69
CA ILE A 28 1.33 -0.49 10.19
C ILE A 28 0.20 0.25 9.50
N ASN A 29 0.34 1.57 9.32
CA ASN A 29 -0.65 2.36 8.59
C ASN A 29 -0.73 1.99 7.10
N GLN A 30 0.41 1.69 6.47
CA GLN A 30 0.44 1.21 5.10
C GLN A 30 -0.23 -0.16 4.97
N LEU A 31 0.09 -1.10 5.88
CA LEU A 31 -0.51 -2.42 5.94
C LEU A 31 -2.02 -2.32 6.12
N LEU A 32 -2.50 -1.52 7.08
CA LEU A 32 -3.93 -1.30 7.29
C LEU A 32 -4.61 -0.78 6.01
N SER A 33 -4.00 0.18 5.33
CA SER A 33 -4.52 0.74 4.07
C SER A 33 -4.57 -0.31 2.95
N LEU A 34 -3.54 -1.13 2.85
CA LEU A 34 -3.47 -2.22 1.88
C LEU A 34 -4.47 -3.33 2.18
N THR A 35 -4.65 -3.68 3.44
CA THR A 35 -5.65 -4.66 3.87
C THR A 35 -7.07 -4.19 3.53
N TYR A 36 -7.38 -2.90 3.69
CA TYR A 36 -8.65 -2.35 3.20
C TYR A 36 -8.77 -2.38 1.66
N ALA A 37 -7.69 -2.06 0.95
CA ALA A 37 -7.66 -2.09 -0.52
C ALA A 37 -7.79 -3.53 -1.07
N HIS A 38 -7.31 -4.53 -0.33
CA HIS A 38 -7.38 -5.93 -0.69
C HIS A 38 -8.82 -6.40 -0.94
N LYS A 39 -9.80 -5.87 -0.20
CA LYS A 39 -11.23 -6.14 -0.43
C LYS A 39 -11.69 -5.86 -1.87
N TYR A 40 -11.05 -4.90 -2.54
CA TYR A 40 -11.47 -4.45 -3.87
C TYR A 40 -10.52 -4.89 -4.99
N PHE A 41 -9.23 -5.03 -4.70
CA PHE A 41 -8.19 -5.26 -5.70
C PHE A 41 -7.37 -6.53 -5.45
N GLY A 42 -7.65 -7.23 -4.36
CA GLY A 42 -6.91 -8.38 -3.89
C GLY A 42 -7.05 -9.61 -4.77
N SER A 43 -6.00 -10.42 -4.76
CA SER A 43 -5.96 -11.82 -5.19
C SER A 43 -5.47 -12.68 -4.04
N ASN A 44 -5.64 -14.01 -4.13
CA ASN A 44 -5.10 -14.95 -3.14
C ASN A 44 -3.60 -14.73 -2.91
N GLU A 45 -2.83 -14.49 -3.96
CA GLU A 45 -1.39 -14.18 -3.87
C GLU A 45 -1.12 -12.95 -3.00
N THR A 46 -1.83 -11.84 -3.25
CA THR A 46 -1.65 -10.62 -2.44
C THR A 46 -2.14 -10.81 -1.00
N CYS A 47 -3.14 -11.68 -0.78
CA CYS A 47 -3.61 -12.01 0.58
C CYS A 47 -2.49 -12.68 1.37
N GLU A 48 -1.85 -13.70 0.79
CA GLU A 48 -0.76 -14.43 1.43
C GLU A 48 0.46 -13.53 1.69
N VAL A 49 0.79 -12.63 0.76
CA VAL A 49 1.86 -11.63 1.00
C VAL A 49 1.51 -10.70 2.17
N LEU A 50 0.27 -10.18 2.23
CA LEU A 50 -0.17 -9.31 3.33
C LEU A 50 -0.21 -10.05 4.68
N LYS A 51 -0.60 -11.33 4.69
CA LYS A 51 -0.55 -12.18 5.89
C LYS A 51 0.87 -12.39 6.37
N ASN A 52 1.81 -12.68 5.46
CA ASN A 52 3.22 -12.85 5.82
C ASN A 52 3.79 -11.56 6.44
N ILE A 53 3.55 -10.42 5.79
CA ILE A 53 3.95 -9.09 6.31
C ILE A 53 3.35 -8.84 7.70
N TYR A 54 2.06 -9.11 7.86
CA TYR A 54 1.37 -8.93 9.13
C TYR A 54 1.94 -9.85 10.23
N GLY A 55 2.28 -11.10 9.88
CA GLY A 55 2.93 -12.05 10.77
C GLY A 55 4.28 -11.53 11.29
N ILE A 56 5.18 -11.14 10.38
CA ILE A 56 6.50 -10.59 10.73
C ILE A 56 6.36 -9.38 11.66
N LEU A 57 5.48 -8.44 11.32
CA LEU A 57 5.30 -7.24 12.12
C LEU A 57 4.69 -7.54 13.50
N LYS A 58 3.79 -8.53 13.58
CA LYS A 58 3.22 -8.97 14.84
C LYS A 58 4.27 -9.61 15.74
N GLU A 59 5.13 -10.48 15.19
CA GLU A 59 6.25 -11.09 15.91
C GLU A 59 7.21 -10.05 16.46
N GLU A 60 7.60 -9.07 15.64
CA GLU A 60 8.46 -7.97 16.08
C GLU A 60 7.86 -7.18 17.24
N ILE A 61 6.57 -6.83 17.16
CA ILE A 61 5.90 -6.05 18.21
C ILE A 61 5.78 -6.87 19.50
N GLU A 62 5.51 -8.16 19.41
CA GLU A 62 5.50 -9.04 20.58
C GLU A 62 6.90 -9.20 21.19
N HIS A 63 7.95 -9.30 20.36
CA HIS A 63 9.33 -9.31 20.83
C HIS A 63 9.69 -8.01 21.58
N LEU A 64 9.34 -6.84 21.04
CA LEU A 64 9.57 -5.54 21.71
C LEU A 64 8.80 -5.43 23.04
N LYS A 65 7.59 -5.98 23.13
CA LYS A 65 6.82 -6.04 24.38
C LYS A 65 7.46 -6.99 25.40
N GLN A 66 7.97 -8.13 24.96
CA GLN A 66 8.67 -9.08 25.83
C GLN A 66 9.93 -8.46 26.43
N LEU A 67 10.77 -7.81 25.60
CA LEU A 67 11.93 -7.07 26.07
C LEU A 67 11.56 -6.00 27.12
N GLN A 68 10.44 -5.31 26.91
CA GLN A 68 9.92 -4.34 27.89
C GLN A 68 9.54 -5.00 29.23
N GLY A 69 8.92 -6.18 29.18
CA GLY A 69 8.48 -6.92 30.36
C GLY A 69 9.63 -7.55 31.15
N GLU A 70 10.61 -8.15 30.46
CA GLU A 70 11.76 -8.82 31.09
C GLU A 70 12.65 -7.86 31.88
N LEU A 71 12.79 -6.63 31.40
CA LEU A 71 13.63 -5.63 32.05
C LEU A 71 13.00 -5.03 33.32
N ASN A 72 11.73 -5.33 33.64
CA ASN A 72 10.96 -4.76 34.78
C ASN A 72 11.11 -3.23 34.95
N ASN A 73 11.58 -2.54 33.91
CA ASN A 73 11.91 -1.14 33.94
C ASN A 73 10.69 -0.38 33.46
N THR A 74 9.87 0.07 34.41
CA THR A 74 8.68 0.89 34.15
C THR A 74 8.98 2.19 33.38
N ASN A 75 10.27 2.55 33.27
CA ASN A 75 10.74 3.78 32.62
C ASN A 75 11.19 3.61 31.17
N ILE A 76 11.39 2.38 30.67
CA ILE A 76 11.85 2.16 29.29
C ILE A 76 10.67 1.62 28.47
N ARG A 77 10.16 2.45 27.56
CA ARG A 77 9.14 2.05 26.58
C ARG A 77 9.81 1.86 25.23
N TYR A 78 9.89 0.60 24.79
CA TYR A 78 10.42 0.26 23.48
C TYR A 78 9.47 0.74 22.36
N ILE A 79 8.17 0.66 22.60
CA ILE A 79 7.15 1.20 21.69
C ILE A 79 6.66 2.56 22.23
N GLU A 80 6.91 3.64 21.49
CA GLU A 80 6.54 5.00 21.87
C GLU A 80 5.03 5.22 21.71
N GLU A 81 4.28 5.49 22.78
CA GLU A 81 2.83 5.72 22.67
C GLU A 81 2.48 6.92 21.78
N LYS A 82 1.66 6.68 20.75
CA LYS A 82 1.03 7.74 19.95
C LYS A 82 -0.45 7.84 20.29
N ARG A 83 -0.92 9.05 20.63
CA ARG A 83 -2.29 9.34 21.10
C ARG A 83 -3.41 8.77 20.20
N ASN A 84 -3.15 8.61 18.91
CA ASN A 84 -4.13 8.15 17.91
C ASN A 84 -3.83 6.74 17.38
N PHE A 85 -2.95 5.98 18.04
CA PHE A 85 -2.53 4.67 17.58
C PHE A 85 -2.80 3.61 18.65
N ASN A 86 -3.51 2.56 18.27
CA ASN A 86 -3.73 1.39 19.12
C ASN A 86 -3.47 0.13 18.29
N PHE A 87 -2.33 -0.52 18.57
CA PHE A 87 -1.91 -1.70 17.81
C PHE A 87 -2.90 -2.84 17.90
N GLU A 88 -3.44 -3.13 19.10
CA GLU A 88 -4.37 -4.25 19.31
C GLU A 88 -5.63 -4.09 18.47
N LYS A 89 -6.17 -2.87 18.42
CA LYS A 89 -7.34 -2.53 17.61
C LYS A 89 -7.05 -2.68 16.12
N ILE A 90 -5.90 -2.21 15.66
CA ILE A 90 -5.47 -2.32 14.25
C ILE A 90 -5.23 -3.79 13.88
N SER A 91 -4.54 -4.52 14.75
CA SER A 91 -4.22 -5.94 14.63
C SER A 91 -5.50 -6.78 14.49
N LYS A 92 -6.51 -6.52 15.33
CA LYS A 92 -7.83 -7.14 15.21
C LYS A 92 -8.49 -6.87 13.86
N ILE A 93 -8.50 -5.62 13.40
CA ILE A 93 -9.09 -5.24 12.10
C ILE A 93 -8.37 -5.93 10.95
N ILE A 94 -7.04 -5.95 10.96
CA ILE A 94 -6.24 -6.58 9.89
C ILE A 94 -6.52 -8.09 9.85
N GLY A 95 -6.51 -8.75 11.01
CA GLY A 95 -6.83 -10.17 11.12
C GLY A 95 -8.23 -10.48 10.58
N GLU A 96 -9.25 -9.75 11.03
CA GLU A 96 -10.63 -9.93 10.55
C GLU A 96 -10.76 -9.82 9.03
N ILE A 97 -10.08 -8.84 8.40
CA ILE A 97 -10.15 -8.66 6.96
C ILE A 97 -9.40 -9.77 6.20
N LEU A 98 -8.20 -10.13 6.64
CA LEU A 98 -7.37 -11.15 5.97
C LEU A 98 -7.89 -12.58 6.17
N ASP A 99 -8.55 -12.85 7.31
CA ASP A 99 -9.16 -14.16 7.62
C ASP A 99 -10.58 -14.29 7.06
N SER A 100 -11.22 -13.17 6.72
CA SER A 100 -12.51 -13.22 6.04
C SER A 100 -12.33 -13.95 4.72
N LYS A 101 -12.88 -15.17 4.62
CA LYS A 101 -13.14 -15.89 3.37
C LYS A 101 -14.22 -15.17 2.56
N ASN A 102 -14.20 -13.84 2.53
CA ASN A 102 -15.04 -13.08 1.64
C ASN A 102 -14.72 -13.60 0.25
N LYS A 103 -15.74 -14.14 -0.42
CA LYS A 103 -15.73 -14.42 -1.84
C LYS A 103 -15.22 -13.15 -2.49
N ILE A 104 -13.93 -13.11 -2.80
CA ILE A 104 -13.36 -12.11 -3.66
C ILE A 104 -14.07 -12.41 -4.97
N GLU A 105 -15.15 -11.67 -5.23
CA GLU A 105 -15.73 -11.61 -6.57
C GLU A 105 -14.64 -10.97 -7.39
N GLU A 106 -13.74 -11.82 -7.87
CA GLU A 106 -12.63 -11.44 -8.71
C GLU A 106 -13.29 -10.86 -9.95
N VAL A 107 -13.36 -9.52 -10.00
CA VAL A 107 -13.83 -8.82 -11.19
C VAL A 107 -12.80 -9.17 -12.24
N SER A 108 -13.14 -10.18 -13.05
CA SER A 108 -12.36 -10.73 -14.14
C SER A 108 -12.34 -9.70 -15.27
N VAL A 109 -11.61 -8.61 -15.02
CA VAL A 109 -11.13 -7.75 -16.08
C VAL A 109 -10.05 -8.55 -16.77
N GLU A 110 -10.31 -8.98 -18.01
CA GLU A 110 -9.33 -9.66 -18.84
C GLU A 110 -8.02 -8.84 -18.84
N GLU A 111 -7.02 -9.31 -18.09
CA GLU A 111 -5.70 -8.68 -17.95
C GLU A 111 -4.88 -8.78 -19.27
N SER A 112 -5.45 -9.43 -20.30
CA SER A 112 -4.88 -9.60 -21.64
C SER A 112 -4.85 -8.32 -22.49
N LYS A 113 -5.31 -7.17 -21.97
CA LYS A 113 -5.07 -5.87 -22.61
C LYS A 113 -3.66 -5.37 -22.26
N SER A 114 -2.69 -5.94 -22.96
CA SER A 114 -1.36 -5.40 -23.12
C SER A 114 -1.38 -3.87 -23.29
N THR A 115 -0.67 -3.19 -22.38
CA THR A 115 -0.31 -1.76 -22.47
C THR A 115 -1.46 -0.76 -22.62
N PHE A 116 -2.27 -0.57 -21.58
CA PHE A 116 -3.03 0.68 -21.44
C PHE A 116 -2.07 1.87 -21.48
N GLN A 117 -2.23 2.74 -22.47
CA GLN A 117 -1.40 3.93 -22.62
C GLN A 117 -1.70 4.92 -21.48
N GLU A 118 -0.68 5.30 -20.72
CA GLU A 118 -0.85 6.21 -19.58
C GLU A 118 -1.00 7.69 -20.01
N LEU A 119 -0.59 7.98 -21.26
CA LEU A 119 -0.61 9.31 -21.86
C LEU A 119 -1.88 9.55 -22.69
N CYS A 120 -2.41 10.77 -22.61
CA CYS A 120 -3.55 11.20 -23.39
C CYS A 120 -3.14 11.35 -24.86
N PRO A 121 -3.88 10.77 -25.83
CA PRO A 121 -3.55 10.92 -27.25
C PRO A 121 -3.66 12.37 -27.76
N ILE A 122 -4.40 13.23 -27.04
CA ILE A 122 -4.57 14.65 -27.39
C ILE A 122 -3.45 15.50 -26.78
N SER A 123 -3.29 15.46 -25.44
CA SER A 123 -2.37 16.36 -24.74
C SER A 123 -0.96 15.81 -24.57
N ARG A 124 -0.76 14.50 -24.79
CA ARG A 124 0.48 13.76 -24.46
C ARG A 124 0.88 13.79 -22.98
N ASN A 125 0.05 14.37 -22.10
CA ASN A 125 0.24 14.35 -20.65
C ASN A 125 -0.36 13.09 -20.04
N THR A 126 0.07 12.76 -18.82
CA THR A 126 -0.56 11.69 -18.03
C THR A 126 -2.06 11.94 -17.91
N ILE A 127 -2.86 10.93 -18.25
CA ILE A 127 -4.33 11.03 -18.16
C ILE A 127 -4.70 11.15 -16.69
N ILE A 128 -5.40 12.22 -16.31
CA ILE A 128 -5.91 12.41 -14.93
C ILE A 128 -7.33 11.87 -14.83
N GLN A 129 -8.17 12.17 -15.82
CA GLN A 129 -9.58 11.77 -15.87
C GLN A 129 -9.85 11.02 -17.17
N PRO A 130 -9.77 9.68 -17.17
CA PRO A 130 -9.99 8.91 -18.37
C PRO A 130 -11.48 8.95 -18.74
N VAL A 131 -11.75 9.15 -20.02
CA VAL A 131 -13.11 9.22 -20.59
C VAL A 131 -13.21 8.34 -21.82
N THR A 132 -14.35 7.68 -21.99
CA THR A 132 -14.63 6.81 -23.14
C THR A 132 -16.05 7.02 -23.65
N GLN A 133 -16.31 6.49 -24.86
CA GLN A 133 -17.62 6.46 -25.47
C GLN A 133 -17.87 5.06 -26.03
N LYS A 134 -18.97 4.42 -25.61
CA LYS A 134 -19.35 3.08 -26.10
C LYS A 134 -20.01 3.18 -27.48
N LYS A 135 -20.93 4.14 -27.64
CA LYS A 135 -21.72 4.36 -28.86
C LYS A 135 -20.86 5.00 -29.96
N ASN A 136 -21.08 4.66 -31.22
CA ASN A 136 -20.47 5.37 -32.35
C ASN A 136 -21.42 6.50 -32.78
N ARG A 137 -21.27 7.69 -32.18
CA ARG A 137 -22.16 8.84 -32.39
C ARG A 137 -21.37 10.13 -32.32
N GLY A 138 -21.66 11.05 -33.24
CA GLY A 138 -21.07 12.39 -33.27
C GLY A 138 -20.49 12.78 -34.62
N ALA A 139 -20.02 14.01 -34.70
CA ALA A 139 -19.38 14.58 -35.89
C ALA A 139 -17.84 14.49 -35.85
N ILE A 140 -17.25 14.37 -34.65
CA ILE A 140 -15.80 14.44 -34.45
C ILE A 140 -15.21 13.03 -34.51
N SER A 141 -14.08 12.85 -35.20
CA SER A 141 -13.32 11.60 -35.22
C SER A 141 -12.63 11.33 -33.88
N CYS A 142 -12.62 10.08 -33.43
CA CYS A 142 -11.91 9.68 -32.20
C CYS A 142 -10.39 9.95 -32.34
N PRO A 143 -9.74 10.58 -31.35
CA PRO A 143 -8.30 10.89 -31.40
C PRO A 143 -7.40 9.68 -31.16
N VAL A 144 -7.96 8.52 -30.79
CA VAL A 144 -7.19 7.29 -30.59
C VAL A 144 -6.78 6.72 -31.96
N ILE A 145 -5.48 6.51 -32.16
CA ILE A 145 -4.91 5.98 -33.40
C ILE A 145 -5.57 4.63 -33.75
N GLY A 146 -6.00 4.49 -35.00
CA GLY A 146 -6.68 3.27 -35.49
C GLY A 146 -8.16 3.17 -35.11
N CYS A 147 -8.71 4.08 -34.31
CA CYS A 147 -10.11 4.09 -33.95
C CYS A 147 -10.96 4.80 -35.02
N LYS A 148 -11.83 4.05 -35.71
CA LYS A 148 -12.75 4.60 -36.74
C LYS A 148 -14.06 5.18 -36.17
N LYS A 149 -14.21 5.25 -34.84
CA LYS A 149 -15.44 5.73 -34.20
C LYS A 149 -15.52 7.25 -34.24
N ARG A 150 -16.75 7.76 -34.29
CA ARG A 150 -17.09 9.16 -34.06
C ARG A 150 -17.53 9.38 -32.62
N VAL A 151 -17.17 10.53 -32.08
CA VAL A 151 -17.37 10.94 -30.70
C VAL A 151 -18.16 12.25 -30.60
N ALA A 152 -18.93 12.39 -29.54
CA ALA A 152 -19.66 13.59 -29.18
C ALA A 152 -19.69 13.76 -27.67
N LYS A 153 -19.57 15.01 -27.21
CA LYS A 153 -19.37 15.36 -25.79
C LYS A 153 -20.45 14.77 -24.88
N GLU A 154 -21.70 14.81 -25.30
CA GLU A 154 -22.86 14.30 -24.55
C GLU A 154 -22.86 12.79 -24.30
N TYR A 155 -22.04 12.01 -25.04
CA TYR A 155 -21.96 10.55 -24.89
C TYR A 155 -20.65 10.10 -24.21
N LEU A 156 -19.75 11.02 -23.90
CA LEU A 156 -18.55 10.72 -23.12
C LEU A 156 -18.92 10.42 -21.67
N HIS A 157 -18.38 9.34 -21.13
CA HIS A 157 -18.51 8.97 -19.73
C HIS A 157 -17.13 8.66 -19.15
N ARG A 158 -17.03 8.72 -17.81
CA ARG A 158 -15.80 8.34 -17.12
C ARG A 158 -15.49 6.87 -17.38
N ASP A 159 -14.22 6.61 -17.67
CA ASP A 159 -13.73 5.25 -17.88
C ASP A 159 -13.44 4.60 -16.51
N LEU A 160 -14.45 3.92 -15.99
CA LEU A 160 -14.35 3.20 -14.72
C LEU A 160 -13.41 1.99 -14.81
N GLU A 161 -13.32 1.35 -15.97
CA GLU A 161 -12.45 0.19 -16.20
C GLU A 161 -10.97 0.59 -16.13
N LEU A 162 -10.59 1.64 -16.85
CA LEU A 162 -9.22 2.17 -16.80
C LEU A 162 -8.89 2.73 -15.41
N GLY A 163 -9.87 3.36 -14.75
CA GLY A 163 -9.74 3.81 -13.36
C GLY A 163 -9.46 2.65 -12.39
N TYR A 164 -10.21 1.56 -12.51
CA TYR A 164 -10.03 0.34 -11.72
C TYR A 164 -8.66 -0.29 -11.97
N PHE A 165 -8.27 -0.46 -13.24
CA PHE A 165 -6.98 -1.06 -13.62
C PHE A 165 -5.79 -0.30 -13.02
N ARG A 166 -5.82 1.04 -13.07
CA ARG A 166 -4.76 1.88 -12.49
C ARG A 166 -4.64 1.70 -10.99
N LYS A 167 -5.77 1.70 -10.29
CA LYS A 167 -5.80 1.48 -8.83
C LYS A 167 -5.31 0.07 -8.47
N LYS A 168 -5.70 -0.96 -9.23
CA LYS A 168 -5.21 -2.34 -9.06
C LYS A 168 -3.70 -2.44 -9.27
N LYS A 169 -3.16 -1.81 -10.33
CA LYS A 169 -1.71 -1.74 -10.60
C LYS A 169 -0.96 -1.02 -9.48
N GLN A 170 -1.50 0.10 -8.99
CA GLN A 170 -0.92 0.83 -7.86
C GLN A 170 -0.93 -0.01 -6.58
N PHE A 171 -2.03 -0.69 -6.29
CA PHE A 171 -2.15 -1.62 -5.17
C PHE A 171 -1.08 -2.72 -5.23
N ARG A 172 -0.94 -3.42 -6.36
CA ARG A 172 0.10 -4.45 -6.55
C ARG A 172 1.51 -3.91 -6.27
N LYS A 173 1.87 -2.76 -6.85
CA LYS A 173 3.16 -2.09 -6.59
C LYS A 173 3.35 -1.74 -5.12
N SER A 174 2.31 -1.26 -4.45
CA SER A 174 2.39 -0.93 -3.03
C SER A 174 2.60 -2.16 -2.15
N VAL A 175 1.95 -3.30 -2.48
CA VAL A 175 2.16 -4.60 -1.81
C VAL A 175 3.60 -5.09 -2.03
N GLU A 176 4.12 -5.03 -3.25
CA GLU A 176 5.51 -5.40 -3.54
C GLU A 176 6.52 -4.52 -2.79
N ASN A 177 6.30 -3.20 -2.77
CA ASN A 177 7.17 -2.25 -2.09
C ASN A 177 7.23 -2.52 -0.59
N ILE A 178 6.09 -2.72 0.08
CA ILE A 178 6.09 -2.99 1.52
C ILE A 178 6.76 -4.34 1.83
N ASN A 179 6.54 -5.36 1.00
CA ASN A 179 7.18 -6.67 1.14
C ASN A 179 8.72 -6.55 1.04
N ASN A 180 9.21 -5.82 0.03
CA ASN A 180 10.65 -5.61 -0.18
C ASN A 180 11.28 -4.73 0.93
N ASN A 181 10.52 -3.78 1.45
CA ASN A 181 11.01 -2.85 2.48
C ASN A 181 11.02 -3.47 3.88
N LEU A 182 10.18 -4.46 4.17
CA LEU A 182 10.15 -5.15 5.45
C LEU A 182 11.28 -6.17 5.62
N ILE A 183 11.69 -6.83 4.53
CA ILE A 183 12.74 -7.86 4.59
C ILE A 183 14.13 -7.27 4.89
N LYS A 184 14.37 -5.99 4.58
CA LYS A 184 15.71 -5.38 4.68
C LYS A 184 16.11 -4.84 6.08
N PRO A 185 15.24 -4.18 6.86
CA PRO A 185 15.63 -3.56 8.12
C PRO A 185 15.68 -4.53 9.31
N PHE A 186 14.93 -5.64 9.30
CA PHE A 186 14.95 -6.60 10.42
C PHE A 186 16.17 -7.52 10.46
N ILE A 187 17.00 -7.53 9.41
CA ILE A 187 18.24 -8.34 9.33
C ILE A 187 19.45 -7.57 9.89
N LEU A 188 19.30 -6.28 10.19
CA LEU A 188 20.40 -5.37 10.55
C LEU A 188 20.40 -4.90 12.01
N VAL A 189 19.64 -5.56 12.89
CA VAL A 189 19.72 -5.36 14.35
C VAL A 189 20.35 -6.59 14.98
#